data_AF-A0A418Q4G8-F1
#
_entry.id   AF-A0A418Q4G8-F1
#
_cell.length_a   1.000
_cell.length_b   1.000
_cell.length_c   1.000
_cell.angle_alpha   90.00
_cell.angle_beta   90.00
_cell.angle_gamma   90.00
#
_symmetry.space_group_name_H-M   'P 1'
#
loop_
_entity.id
_entity.type
_entity.pdbx_description
1 polymer ?
#
loop_
_entity_poly.entity_id
_entity_poly.type
_entity_poly.pdbx_seq_one_letter_code
_entity_poly.pdbx_strand_id
1 'polypeptide(L)'
;MMATVRVDVAPKMLEWAVRRVGWDEDTASQKFPSLDAWLHGEKKPTLKQLQAFSKKTHAPFGQLFLDEPPVEEVPIPDMRTIGNQRLAEPSPDLLDTIYLCQLRQDWYRDYGEEVGLEELPFVGAATTKSSVVDTAEAIRKELSFGVQQRNKFSTWEDALRYLLDAIEGLGVLVMVNGVVGADTSRTLDPDEFRGFALADSIAPLIFINGADTKAAHIFTLIHELAHLWLGSSVLSDATMARKAHQPMEQWCNQVAAEVLVPIKDLR
;
A
#
# COMPACT_ATOMS: atom_id res chain seq x y z
N MET A 1 46.48 -10.67 -4.39
CA MET A 1 45.21 -11.44 -4.37
C MET A 1 44.39 -10.94 -3.19
N MET A 2 43.21 -10.35 -3.41
CA MET A 2 42.29 -10.09 -2.30
C MET A 2 41.70 -11.44 -1.85
N ALA A 3 41.82 -11.76 -0.56
CA ALA A 3 41.23 -12.95 0.02
C ALA A 3 39.71 -12.92 -0.22
N THR A 4 39.16 -13.99 -0.80
CA THR A 4 37.73 -14.12 -1.02
C THR A 4 37.09 -14.53 0.31
N VAL A 5 36.42 -13.59 0.97
CA VAL A 5 35.68 -13.85 2.21
C VAL A 5 34.41 -14.61 1.89
N ARG A 6 34.26 -15.78 2.50
CA ARG A 6 33.04 -16.59 2.48
C ARG A 6 32.32 -16.45 3.82
N VAL A 7 31.00 -16.55 3.77
CA VAL A 7 30.15 -16.30 4.93
C VAL A 7 29.19 -17.45 5.12
N ASP A 8 28.89 -17.72 6.39
CA ASP A 8 27.88 -18.69 6.81
C ASP A 8 26.50 -18.04 6.78
N VAL A 9 25.54 -18.74 6.19
CA VAL A 9 24.14 -18.34 6.04
C VAL A 9 23.31 -19.59 6.22
N ALA A 10 22.27 -19.53 7.05
CA ALA A 10 21.38 -20.66 7.24
C ALA A 10 20.57 -20.91 5.95
N PRO A 11 20.45 -22.16 5.45
CA PRO A 11 19.67 -22.47 4.25
C PRO A 11 18.24 -21.90 4.27
N LYS A 12 17.57 -22.00 5.42
CA LYS A 12 16.22 -21.43 5.60
C LYS A 12 16.13 -19.91 5.41
N MET A 13 17.22 -19.16 5.60
CA MET A 13 17.26 -17.73 5.26
C MET A 13 17.32 -17.49 3.75
N LEU A 14 18.02 -18.37 3.02
CA LEU A 14 18.05 -18.30 1.56
C LEU A 14 16.69 -18.67 0.96
N GLU A 15 16.05 -19.72 1.48
CA GLU A 15 14.70 -20.14 1.09
C GLU A 15 13.67 -19.03 1.37
N TRP A 16 13.70 -18.46 2.57
CA TRP A 16 12.85 -17.33 2.94
C TRP A 16 13.01 -16.15 1.98
N ALA A 17 14.24 -15.76 1.68
CA ALA A 17 14.51 -14.64 0.77
C ALA A 17 14.01 -14.89 -0.66
N VAL A 18 14.08 -16.14 -1.15
CA VAL A 18 13.53 -16.54 -2.46
C VAL A 18 12.00 -16.50 -2.45
N ARG A 19 11.38 -17.05 -1.39
CA ARG A 19 9.93 -17.08 -1.22
C ARG A 19 9.33 -15.66 -1.18
N ARG A 20 9.99 -14.72 -0.50
CA ARG A 20 9.56 -13.30 -0.41
C ARG A 20 9.35 -12.62 -1.75
N VAL A 21 10.17 -12.96 -2.73
CA VAL A 21 10.09 -12.39 -4.09
C VAL A 21 9.30 -13.27 -5.06
N GLY A 22 8.65 -14.32 -4.56
CA GLY A 22 7.79 -15.21 -5.34
C GLY A 22 8.51 -15.96 -6.45
N TRP A 23 9.83 -16.14 -6.37
CA TRP A 23 10.56 -16.89 -7.40
C TRP A 23 10.30 -18.39 -7.25
N ASP A 24 10.03 -19.03 -8.37
CA ASP A 24 10.09 -20.49 -8.47
C ASP A 24 11.55 -20.99 -8.51
N GLU A 25 11.71 -22.31 -8.41
CA GLU A 25 13.03 -22.97 -8.38
C GLU A 25 13.84 -22.67 -9.65
N ASP A 26 13.18 -22.64 -10.81
CA ASP A 26 13.81 -22.36 -12.10
C ASP A 26 14.34 -20.92 -12.15
N THR A 27 13.54 -19.95 -11.74
CA THR A 27 13.92 -18.53 -11.68
C THR A 27 15.06 -18.31 -10.70
N ALA A 28 14.99 -18.92 -9.51
CA ALA A 28 16.02 -18.82 -8.50
C ALA A 28 17.35 -19.42 -8.99
N SER A 29 17.31 -20.58 -9.65
CA SER A 29 18.48 -21.27 -10.21
C SER A 29 19.10 -20.51 -11.38
N GLN A 30 18.29 -19.90 -12.25
CA GLN A 30 18.79 -19.06 -13.34
C GLN A 30 19.49 -17.80 -12.83
N LYS A 31 18.91 -17.13 -11.83
CA LYS A 31 19.50 -15.91 -11.23
C LYS A 31 20.72 -16.21 -10.37
N PHE A 32 20.71 -17.32 -9.64
CA PHE A 32 21.78 -17.76 -8.75
C PHE A 32 22.11 -19.24 -8.95
N PRO A 33 22.92 -19.60 -9.96
CA PRO A 33 23.24 -21.01 -10.27
C PRO A 33 23.96 -21.80 -9.17
N SER A 34 24.51 -21.11 -8.16
CA SER A 34 25.13 -21.76 -6.99
C SER A 34 24.19 -21.86 -5.79
N LEU A 35 22.93 -21.40 -5.88
CA LEU A 35 22.00 -21.36 -4.77
C LEU A 35 21.74 -22.75 -4.18
N ASP A 36 21.53 -23.76 -5.02
CA ASP A 36 21.33 -25.14 -4.60
C ASP A 36 22.50 -25.68 -3.75
N ALA A 37 23.73 -25.43 -4.19
CA ALA A 37 24.94 -25.77 -3.43
C ALA A 37 25.07 -24.96 -2.12
N TRP A 38 24.47 -23.77 -2.03
CA TRP A 38 24.42 -22.99 -0.79
C TRP A 38 23.39 -23.58 0.19
N LEU A 39 22.23 -23.98 -0.32
CA LEU A 39 21.15 -24.59 0.46
C LEU A 39 21.58 -25.92 1.09
N HIS A 40 22.32 -26.74 0.34
CA HIS A 40 22.85 -28.02 0.84
C HIS A 40 24.16 -27.89 1.63
N GLY A 41 24.69 -26.67 1.79
CA GLY A 41 25.94 -26.43 2.52
C GLY A 41 27.21 -26.92 1.81
N GLU A 42 27.11 -27.41 0.57
CA GLU A 42 28.24 -27.86 -0.25
C GLU A 42 29.19 -26.72 -0.60
N LYS A 43 28.67 -25.50 -0.68
CA LYS A 43 29.42 -24.28 -0.97
C LYS A 43 28.89 -23.10 -0.16
N LYS A 44 29.79 -22.36 0.48
CA LYS A 44 29.42 -21.10 1.13
C LYS A 44 29.41 -19.94 0.13
N PRO A 45 28.40 -19.04 0.11
CA PRO A 45 28.46 -17.83 -0.70
C PRO A 45 29.65 -16.96 -0.29
N THR A 46 30.22 -16.25 -1.26
CA THR A 46 31.12 -15.14 -0.94
C THR A 46 30.32 -13.95 -0.42
N LEU A 47 30.95 -13.06 0.35
CA LEU A 47 30.29 -11.85 0.84
C LEU A 47 29.64 -11.04 -0.30
N LYS A 48 30.34 -10.91 -1.44
CA LYS A 48 29.84 -10.22 -2.63
C LYS A 48 28.65 -10.93 -3.28
N GLN A 49 28.66 -12.26 -3.32
CA GLN A 49 27.55 -13.05 -3.83
C GLN A 49 26.31 -12.90 -2.93
N LEU A 50 26.49 -12.94 -1.61
CA LEU A 50 25.40 -12.74 -0.67
C LEU A 50 24.84 -11.31 -0.74
N GLN A 51 25.69 -10.30 -0.94
CA GLN A 51 25.23 -8.92 -1.19
C GLN A 51 24.41 -8.82 -2.49
N ALA A 52 24.84 -9.49 -3.55
CA ALA A 52 24.07 -9.54 -4.80
C ALA A 52 22.74 -10.28 -4.62
N PHE A 53 22.74 -11.36 -3.86
CA PHE A 53 21.54 -12.12 -3.48
C PHE A 53 20.54 -11.27 -2.69
N SER A 54 21.01 -10.60 -1.62
CA SER A 54 20.23 -9.64 -0.82
C SER A 54 19.59 -8.56 -1.69
N LYS A 55 20.34 -7.95 -2.60
CA LYS A 55 19.81 -6.91 -3.51
C LYS A 55 18.73 -7.43 -4.45
N LYS A 56 18.85 -8.67 -4.92
CA LYS A 56 17.91 -9.24 -5.89
C LYS A 56 16.66 -9.86 -5.24
N THR A 57 16.77 -10.26 -3.98
CA THR A 57 15.65 -10.79 -3.16
C THR A 57 15.00 -9.72 -2.29
N HIS A 58 15.52 -8.49 -2.31
CA HIS A 58 15.11 -7.39 -1.42
C HIS A 58 15.15 -7.79 0.07
N ALA A 59 15.94 -8.80 0.43
CA ALA A 59 16.18 -9.20 1.81
C ALA A 59 17.21 -8.25 2.42
N PRO A 60 16.90 -7.57 3.55
CA PRO A 60 17.90 -6.77 4.25
C PRO A 60 19.15 -7.60 4.53
N PHE A 61 20.31 -7.10 4.09
CA PHE A 61 21.55 -7.90 4.12
C PHE A 61 21.89 -8.43 5.52
N GLY A 62 21.62 -7.64 6.55
CA GLY A 62 21.82 -8.05 7.95
C GLY A 62 20.90 -9.19 8.40
N GLN A 63 19.67 -9.27 7.89
CA GLN A 63 18.71 -10.31 8.26
C GLN A 63 19.11 -11.69 7.72
N LEU A 64 19.87 -11.77 6.62
CA LEU A 64 20.37 -13.05 6.09
C LEU A 64 21.31 -13.77 7.07
N PHE A 65 21.81 -13.09 8.10
CA PHE A 65 22.64 -13.68 9.15
C PHE A 65 21.85 -14.10 10.40
N LEU A 66 20.52 -13.98 10.38
CA LEU A 66 19.69 -14.50 11.45
C LEU A 66 19.66 -16.02 11.43
N ASP A 67 19.51 -16.58 12.63
CA ASP A 67 19.37 -18.02 12.78
C ASP A 67 18.03 -18.51 12.26
N GLU A 68 16.97 -17.68 12.23
CA GLU A 68 15.63 -18.03 11.74
C GLU A 68 15.02 -16.88 10.92
N PRO A 69 14.17 -17.18 9.92
CA PRO A 69 13.43 -16.15 9.19
C PRO A 69 12.60 -15.28 10.13
N PRO A 70 12.65 -13.95 9.99
CA PRO A 70 11.76 -13.08 10.74
C PRO A 70 10.31 -13.28 10.29
N VAL A 71 9.38 -13.06 11.21
CA VAL A 71 7.97 -12.92 10.87
C VAL A 71 7.76 -11.50 10.36
N GLU A 72 7.36 -11.38 9.09
CA GLU A 72 7.04 -10.09 8.47
C GLU A 72 5.52 -9.90 8.50
N GLU A 73 5.08 -8.95 9.32
CA GLU A 73 3.68 -8.55 9.41
C GLU A 73 3.49 -7.18 8.76
N VAL A 74 2.32 -6.98 8.15
CA VAL A 74 1.91 -5.65 7.68
C VAL A 74 1.75 -4.74 8.91
N PRO A 75 2.39 -3.55 8.93
CA PRO A 75 2.41 -2.69 10.12
C PRO A 75 1.10 -1.91 10.35
N ILE A 76 0.09 -2.18 9.53
CA ILE A 76 -1.27 -1.64 9.63
C ILE A 76 -2.28 -2.79 9.46
N PRO A 77 -3.53 -2.64 9.95
CA PRO A 77 -4.57 -3.64 9.75
C PRO A 77 -4.68 -4.09 8.29
N ASP A 78 -4.36 -5.36 8.03
CA ASP A 78 -4.40 -5.97 6.70
C ASP A 78 -5.77 -6.58 6.42
N MET A 79 -6.49 -5.98 5.47
CA MET A 79 -7.82 -6.40 5.03
C MET A 79 -7.79 -7.17 3.70
N ARG A 80 -6.60 -7.41 3.13
CA ARG A 80 -6.47 -8.16 1.87
C ARG A 80 -7.00 -9.58 2.02
N THR A 81 -7.81 -9.99 1.05
CA THR A 81 -8.27 -11.36 0.86
C THR A 81 -8.03 -11.78 -0.58
N ILE A 82 -7.70 -13.03 -0.85
CA ILE A 82 -7.84 -13.57 -2.21
C ILE A 82 -8.59 -14.91 -2.11
N GLY A 83 -9.52 -15.14 -3.04
CA GLY A 83 -10.27 -16.40 -3.05
C GLY A 83 -10.99 -16.78 -1.74
N ASN A 84 -11.43 -15.81 -0.92
CA ASN A 84 -12.08 -16.02 0.38
C ASN A 84 -11.17 -16.59 1.49
N GLN A 85 -9.84 -16.55 1.33
CA GLN A 85 -8.87 -16.81 2.39
C GLN A 85 -8.09 -15.52 2.68
N ARG A 86 -7.72 -15.29 3.95
CA ARG A 86 -6.70 -14.29 4.31
C ARG A 86 -5.42 -14.74 3.60
N LEU A 87 -4.87 -13.92 2.71
CA LEU A 87 -3.81 -14.37 1.81
C LEU A 87 -2.45 -13.76 2.08
N ALA A 88 -1.47 -14.59 1.69
CA ALA A 88 -0.09 -14.32 1.31
C ALA A 88 0.75 -13.50 2.30
N GLU A 89 1.96 -14.01 2.59
CA GLU A 89 3.01 -13.18 3.17
C GLU A 89 3.14 -11.89 2.35
N PRO A 90 3.18 -10.71 2.97
CA PRO A 90 3.26 -9.44 2.23
C PRO A 90 4.51 -9.40 1.38
N SER A 91 4.42 -8.86 0.17
CA SER A 91 5.61 -8.68 -0.66
C SER A 91 6.55 -7.66 -0.01
N PRO A 92 7.87 -7.76 -0.25
CA PRO A 92 8.82 -6.73 0.17
C PRO A 92 8.49 -5.37 -0.46
N ASP A 93 7.85 -5.35 -1.63
CA ASP A 93 7.48 -4.13 -2.34
C ASP A 93 6.34 -3.39 -1.63
N LEU A 94 5.32 -4.12 -1.18
CA LEU A 94 4.26 -3.59 -0.33
C LEU A 94 4.83 -3.05 1.00
N LEU A 95 5.63 -3.85 1.71
CA LEU A 95 6.18 -3.46 3.01
C LEU A 95 7.04 -2.20 2.92
N ASP A 96 7.99 -2.17 1.97
CA ASP A 96 8.85 -1.01 1.74
C ASP A 96 8.03 0.25 1.39
N THR A 97 6.90 0.08 0.68
CA THR A 97 5.99 1.18 0.33
C THR A 97 5.28 1.71 1.58
N ILE A 98 4.74 0.84 2.43
CA ILE A 98 4.09 1.26 3.68
C ILE A 98 5.11 1.94 4.61
N TYR A 99 6.31 1.39 4.78
CA TYR A 99 7.36 2.00 5.60
C TYR A 99 7.78 3.38 5.07
N LEU A 100 7.89 3.54 3.75
CA LEU A 100 8.19 4.84 3.15
C LEU A 100 7.08 5.86 3.42
N CYS A 101 5.82 5.44 3.36
CA CYS A 101 4.68 6.30 3.67
C CYS A 101 4.62 6.67 5.15
N GLN A 102 4.85 5.71 6.07
CA GLN A 102 4.94 5.98 7.51
C GLN A 102 6.06 6.98 7.82
N LEU A 103 7.26 6.79 7.25
CA LEU A 103 8.38 7.72 7.43
C LEU A 103 8.03 9.15 7.00
N ARG A 104 7.31 9.30 5.89
CA ARG A 104 6.87 10.61 5.38
C ARG A 104 5.76 11.21 6.24
N GLN A 105 4.82 10.38 6.70
CA GLN A 105 3.76 10.79 7.59
C GLN A 105 4.34 11.28 8.91
N ASP A 106 5.23 10.53 9.54
CA ASP A 106 5.90 10.88 10.80
C ASP A 106 6.62 12.23 10.67
N TRP A 107 7.39 12.41 9.59
CA TRP A 107 8.07 13.67 9.34
C TRP A 107 7.10 14.85 9.18
N TYR A 108 6.00 14.66 8.43
CA TYR A 108 5.01 15.73 8.23
C TYR A 108 4.22 16.03 9.51
N ARG A 109 3.94 15.00 10.31
CA ARG A 109 3.29 15.11 11.62
C ARG A 109 4.14 15.93 12.59
N ASP A 110 5.43 15.60 12.70
CA ASP A 110 6.39 16.35 13.54
C ASP A 110 6.47 17.82 13.09
N TYR A 111 6.56 18.06 11.78
CA TYR A 111 6.53 19.41 11.22
C TYR A 111 5.21 20.14 11.54
N GLY A 112 4.08 19.45 11.39
CA GLY A 112 2.74 19.98 11.65
C GLY A 112 2.57 20.41 13.10
N GLU A 113 3.05 19.59 14.04
CA GLU A 113 3.08 19.94 15.47
C GLU A 113 3.99 21.14 15.76
N GLU A 114 5.16 21.23 15.12
CA GLU A 114 6.09 22.36 15.30
C GLU A 114 5.50 23.70 14.84
N VAL A 115 4.78 23.71 13.71
CA VAL A 115 4.17 24.94 13.16
C VAL A 115 2.74 25.20 13.63
N GLY A 116 2.18 24.29 14.43
CA GLY A 116 0.84 24.42 15.01
C GLY A 116 -0.30 24.23 14.02
N LEU A 117 -0.20 23.23 13.14
CA LEU A 117 -1.34 22.82 12.29
C LEU A 117 -2.49 22.32 13.17
N GLU A 118 -3.72 22.67 12.78
CA GLU A 118 -4.92 22.19 13.46
C GLU A 118 -5.26 20.76 13.03
N GLU A 119 -5.88 20.02 13.93
CA GLU A 119 -6.43 18.70 13.62
C GLU A 119 -7.55 18.81 12.58
N LEU A 120 -7.57 17.87 11.64
CA LEU A 120 -8.59 17.76 10.61
C LEU A 120 -9.84 17.11 11.19
N PRO A 121 -10.95 17.85 11.36
CA PRO A 121 -12.10 17.42 12.15
C PRO A 121 -12.90 16.27 11.50
N PHE A 122 -12.69 16.00 10.22
CA PHE A 122 -13.35 14.89 9.53
C PHE A 122 -12.68 13.54 9.81
N VAL A 123 -11.42 13.52 10.24
CA VAL A 123 -10.71 12.27 10.54
C VAL A 123 -11.35 11.64 11.78
N GLY A 124 -11.91 10.43 11.63
CA GLY A 124 -12.66 9.78 12.70
C GLY A 124 -14.05 10.36 13.00
N ALA A 125 -14.59 11.23 12.13
CA ALA A 125 -15.92 11.81 12.31
C ALA A 125 -17.08 10.83 12.06
N ALA A 126 -16.82 9.67 11.46
CA ALA A 126 -17.82 8.66 11.13
C ALA A 126 -17.53 7.31 11.82
N THR A 127 -18.55 6.45 11.83
CA THR A 127 -18.45 5.05 12.23
C THR A 127 -19.10 4.19 11.16
N THR A 128 -18.90 2.87 11.21
CA THR A 128 -19.58 1.92 10.30
C THR A 128 -21.11 1.91 10.42
N LYS A 129 -21.67 2.58 11.45
CA LYS A 129 -23.11 2.77 11.65
C LYS A 129 -23.61 4.13 11.13
N SER A 130 -22.71 5.02 10.73
CA SER A 130 -23.06 6.31 10.15
C SER A 130 -23.79 6.13 8.83
N SER A 131 -24.73 7.03 8.54
CA SER A 131 -25.49 7.04 7.29
C SER A 131 -24.56 7.23 6.10
N VAL A 132 -24.52 6.23 5.22
CA VAL A 132 -23.71 6.25 3.98
C VAL A 132 -24.02 7.49 3.15
N VAL A 133 -25.30 7.83 3.00
CA VAL A 133 -25.74 8.96 2.18
C VAL A 133 -25.28 10.28 2.78
N ASP A 134 -25.47 10.48 4.09
CA ASP A 134 -25.10 11.74 4.75
C ASP A 134 -23.58 11.92 4.78
N THR A 135 -22.83 10.85 5.05
CA THR A 135 -21.36 10.87 4.99
C THR A 135 -20.85 11.16 3.57
N ALA A 136 -21.43 10.52 2.55
CA ALA A 136 -21.08 10.81 1.16
C ALA A 136 -21.43 12.24 0.74
N GLU A 137 -22.53 12.81 1.24
CA GLU A 137 -22.84 14.23 1.04
C GLU A 137 -21.85 15.16 1.73
N ALA A 138 -21.41 14.83 2.95
CA ALA A 138 -20.38 15.58 3.65
C ALA A 138 -19.04 15.54 2.90
N ILE A 139 -18.58 14.36 2.47
CA ILE A 139 -17.38 14.20 1.65
C ILE A 139 -17.47 15.03 0.37
N ARG A 140 -18.58 14.94 -0.38
CA ARG A 140 -18.77 15.75 -1.60
C ARG A 140 -18.70 17.25 -1.32
N LYS A 141 -19.23 17.70 -0.18
CA LYS A 141 -19.21 19.10 0.21
C LYS A 141 -17.78 19.57 0.50
N GLU A 142 -17.01 18.82 1.28
CA GLU A 142 -15.60 19.12 1.55
C GLU A 142 -14.78 19.16 0.25
N LEU A 143 -15.01 18.20 -0.64
CA LEU A 143 -14.32 18.13 -1.93
C LEU A 143 -14.84 19.13 -2.97
N SER A 144 -15.91 19.89 -2.68
CA SER A 144 -16.65 20.68 -3.68
C SER A 144 -17.05 19.88 -4.93
N PHE A 145 -17.23 18.56 -4.77
CA PHE A 145 -17.46 17.59 -5.84
C PHE A 145 -18.96 17.34 -6.05
N GLY A 146 -19.63 18.28 -6.72
CA GLY A 146 -21.05 18.19 -7.07
C GLY A 146 -21.32 17.77 -8.52
N VAL A 147 -22.59 17.52 -8.84
CA VAL A 147 -23.06 17.14 -10.20
C VAL A 147 -22.59 18.12 -11.28
N GLN A 148 -22.66 19.42 -10.99
CA GLN A 148 -22.23 20.49 -11.90
C GLN A 148 -20.73 20.47 -12.16
N GLN A 149 -19.93 19.97 -11.23
CA GLN A 149 -18.49 19.85 -11.38
C GLN A 149 -18.13 18.60 -12.19
N ARG A 150 -18.85 17.48 -11.98
CA ARG A 150 -18.66 16.24 -12.76
C ARG A 150 -18.87 16.43 -14.26
N ASN A 151 -19.88 17.21 -14.64
CA ASN A 151 -20.18 17.51 -16.04
C ASN A 151 -19.11 18.35 -16.74
N LYS A 152 -18.13 18.91 -16.00
CA LYS A 152 -17.01 19.68 -16.57
C LYS A 152 -15.80 18.81 -16.91
N PHE A 153 -15.71 17.60 -16.36
CA PHE A 153 -14.59 16.72 -16.64
C PHE A 153 -14.78 16.07 -18.00
N SER A 154 -13.80 16.26 -18.89
CA SER A 154 -13.81 15.67 -20.22
C SER A 154 -13.21 14.26 -20.21
N THR A 155 -12.41 13.94 -19.18
CA THR A 155 -11.65 12.69 -19.05
C THR A 155 -11.59 12.21 -17.60
N TRP A 156 -11.24 10.92 -17.41
CA TRP A 156 -10.98 10.37 -16.08
C TRP A 156 -9.74 11.00 -15.43
N GLU A 157 -8.76 11.37 -16.23
CA GLU A 157 -7.55 12.06 -15.79
C GLU A 157 -7.86 13.43 -15.17
N ASP A 158 -8.76 14.20 -15.79
CA ASP A 158 -9.18 15.51 -15.26
C ASP A 158 -9.94 15.34 -13.94
N ALA A 159 -10.82 14.35 -13.86
CA ALA A 159 -11.56 14.04 -12.64
C ALA A 159 -10.61 13.59 -11.51
N LEU A 160 -9.64 12.71 -11.81
CA LEU A 160 -8.66 12.25 -10.83
C LEU A 160 -7.80 13.43 -10.33
N ARG A 161 -7.27 14.26 -11.24
CA ARG A 161 -6.47 15.43 -10.85
C ARG A 161 -7.25 16.35 -9.92
N TYR A 162 -8.50 16.66 -10.27
CA TYR A 162 -9.35 17.47 -9.42
C TYR A 162 -9.54 16.87 -8.02
N LEU A 163 -9.81 15.56 -7.93
CA LEU A 163 -10.00 14.89 -6.65
C LEU A 163 -8.72 14.87 -5.81
N LEU A 164 -7.56 14.66 -6.44
CA LEU A 164 -6.26 14.77 -5.77
C LEU A 164 -6.07 16.18 -5.19
N ASP A 165 -6.21 17.22 -6.03
CA ASP A 165 -6.06 18.62 -5.60
C ASP A 165 -7.04 18.98 -4.48
N ALA A 166 -8.29 18.48 -4.57
CA ALA A 166 -9.32 18.73 -3.56
C ALA A 166 -9.00 18.06 -2.23
N ILE A 167 -8.55 16.80 -2.25
CA ILE A 167 -8.19 16.04 -1.04
C ILE A 167 -6.92 16.61 -0.40
N GLU A 168 -5.90 16.94 -1.18
CA GLU A 168 -4.69 17.62 -0.69
C GLU A 168 -5.03 19.00 -0.11
N GLY A 169 -5.98 19.71 -0.71
CA GLY A 169 -6.51 20.97 -0.20
C GLY A 169 -7.21 20.87 1.17
N LEU A 170 -7.64 19.67 1.58
CA LEU A 170 -8.16 19.40 2.93
C LEU A 170 -7.06 19.12 3.96
N GLY A 171 -5.79 19.07 3.54
CA GLY A 171 -4.64 18.72 4.41
C GLY A 171 -4.29 17.24 4.43
N VAL A 172 -4.87 16.41 3.53
CA VAL A 172 -4.50 14.99 3.41
C VAL A 172 -3.28 14.84 2.51
N LEU A 173 -2.28 14.09 2.96
CA LEU A 173 -1.12 13.74 2.13
C LEU A 173 -1.53 12.66 1.12
N VAL A 174 -1.49 12.97 -0.18
CA VAL A 174 -1.80 11.97 -1.21
C VAL A 174 -0.54 11.55 -1.95
N MET A 175 -0.31 10.25 -2.04
CA MET A 175 0.84 9.67 -2.74
C MET A 175 0.36 8.73 -3.83
N VAL A 176 0.70 9.03 -5.08
CA VAL A 176 0.39 8.16 -6.21
C VAL A 176 1.70 7.65 -6.79
N ASN A 177 1.95 6.34 -6.70
CA ASN A 177 3.16 5.74 -7.25
C ASN A 177 2.90 4.31 -7.72
N GLY A 178 3.46 3.92 -8.87
CA GLY A 178 3.36 2.57 -9.42
C GLY A 178 4.60 1.72 -9.18
N VAL A 179 5.61 2.26 -8.50
CA VAL A 179 6.88 1.59 -8.21
C VAL A 179 7.33 1.86 -6.77
N VAL A 180 8.21 1.02 -6.22
CA VAL A 180 8.72 1.20 -4.85
C VAL A 180 9.68 2.40 -4.79
N GLY A 181 9.27 3.48 -4.12
CA GLY A 181 10.07 4.70 -4.01
C GLY A 181 10.38 5.31 -5.38
N ALA A 182 11.65 5.20 -5.81
CA ALA A 182 12.11 5.65 -7.12
C ALA A 182 12.67 4.51 -8.01
N ASP A 183 12.53 3.25 -7.57
CA ASP A 183 13.08 2.09 -8.26
C ASP A 183 12.11 1.58 -9.34
N THR A 184 12.33 2.00 -10.59
CA THR A 184 11.47 1.63 -11.72
C THR A 184 11.50 0.14 -12.08
N SER A 185 12.39 -0.65 -11.48
CA SER A 185 12.43 -2.11 -11.66
C SER A 185 11.52 -2.86 -10.69
N ARG A 186 11.02 -2.20 -9.64
CA ARG A 186 10.11 -2.75 -8.63
C ARG A 186 8.70 -2.18 -8.83
N THR A 187 8.01 -2.70 -9.83
CA THR A 187 6.61 -2.32 -10.12
C THR A 187 5.68 -2.91 -9.07
N LEU A 188 4.80 -2.07 -8.54
CA LEU A 188 3.80 -2.48 -7.56
C LEU A 188 2.69 -3.28 -8.23
N ASP A 189 2.30 -4.39 -7.62
CA ASP A 189 1.24 -5.25 -8.14
C ASP A 189 -0.15 -4.75 -7.71
N PRO A 190 -1.00 -4.26 -8.65
CA PRO A 190 -2.35 -3.82 -8.32
C PRO A 190 -3.29 -4.97 -7.91
N ASP A 191 -2.92 -6.23 -8.17
CA ASP A 191 -3.64 -7.41 -7.67
C ASP A 191 -3.23 -7.77 -6.22
N GLU A 192 -2.07 -7.28 -5.75
CA GLU A 192 -1.69 -7.37 -4.33
C GLU A 192 -2.36 -6.28 -3.51
N PHE A 193 -2.27 -5.02 -3.96
CA PHE A 193 -2.90 -3.88 -3.30
C PHE A 193 -3.12 -2.70 -4.25
N ARG A 194 -4.24 -2.00 -4.07
CA ARG A 194 -4.59 -0.81 -4.87
C ARG A 194 -4.32 0.51 -4.15
N GLY A 195 -4.35 0.49 -2.83
CA GLY A 195 -4.15 1.65 -1.99
C GLY A 195 -4.21 1.29 -0.51
N PHE A 196 -3.92 2.28 0.32
CA PHE A 196 -4.07 2.19 1.77
C PHE A 196 -4.21 3.59 2.35
N ALA A 197 -4.81 3.67 3.53
CA ALA A 197 -4.92 4.88 4.33
C ALA A 197 -4.09 4.74 5.61
N LEU A 198 -3.42 5.82 6.02
CA LEU A 198 -2.84 5.98 7.34
C LEU A 198 -3.58 7.13 8.03
N ALA A 199 -4.43 6.79 9.01
CA ALA A 199 -5.19 7.77 9.74
C ALA A 199 -4.33 8.45 10.82
N ASP A 200 -4.34 9.77 10.80
CA ASP A 200 -3.79 10.64 11.83
C ASP A 200 -4.59 11.96 11.77
N SER A 201 -4.83 12.61 12.91
CA SER A 201 -5.65 13.82 12.96
C SER A 201 -4.93 15.04 12.36
N ILE A 202 -3.61 15.05 12.30
CA ILE A 202 -2.79 16.16 11.79
C ILE A 202 -2.24 15.82 10.40
N ALA A 203 -1.80 14.58 10.21
CA ALA A 203 -1.08 14.12 9.03
C ALA A 203 -1.75 12.90 8.36
N PRO A 204 -3.05 12.89 8.05
CA PRO A 204 -3.64 11.74 7.38
C PRO A 204 -3.03 11.56 6.00
N LEU A 205 -2.82 10.30 5.61
CA LEU A 205 -2.17 9.95 4.36
C LEU A 205 -2.98 8.91 3.59
N ILE A 206 -3.07 9.09 2.27
CA ILE A 206 -3.59 8.11 1.33
C ILE A 206 -2.50 7.75 0.33
N PHE A 207 -2.27 6.46 0.14
CA PHE A 207 -1.46 5.93 -0.95
C PHE A 207 -2.33 5.29 -2.01
N ILE A 208 -2.03 5.55 -3.29
CA ILE A 208 -2.66 4.94 -4.46
C ILE A 208 -1.60 4.27 -5.32
N ASN A 209 -1.80 2.99 -5.61
CA ASN A 209 -0.96 2.24 -6.55
C ASN A 209 -1.21 2.74 -7.99
N GLY A 210 -0.23 3.47 -8.51
CA GLY A 210 -0.24 4.07 -9.84
C GLY A 210 -0.19 3.08 -11.01
N ALA A 211 0.01 1.78 -10.76
CA ALA A 211 0.05 0.73 -11.79
C ALA A 211 -1.36 0.32 -12.30
N ASP A 212 -2.44 0.70 -11.61
CA ASP A 212 -3.83 0.44 -12.04
C ASP A 212 -4.37 1.53 -13.02
N THR A 213 -5.58 1.33 -13.52
CA THR A 213 -6.31 2.25 -14.39
C THR A 213 -6.77 3.52 -13.65
N LYS A 214 -6.96 4.63 -14.38
CA LYS A 214 -7.43 5.90 -13.80
C LYS A 214 -8.81 5.82 -13.17
N ALA A 215 -9.71 5.02 -13.74
CA ALA A 215 -11.02 4.77 -13.15
C ALA A 215 -10.90 4.03 -11.81
N ALA A 216 -9.99 3.06 -11.70
CA ALA A 216 -9.71 2.38 -10.44
C ALA A 216 -9.08 3.34 -9.41
N HIS A 217 -8.13 4.20 -9.83
CA HIS A 217 -7.53 5.22 -8.96
C HIS A 217 -8.58 6.13 -8.32
N ILE A 218 -9.57 6.58 -9.08
CA ILE A 218 -10.65 7.43 -8.54
C ILE A 218 -11.45 6.70 -7.48
N PHE A 219 -11.85 5.46 -7.73
CA PHE A 219 -12.60 4.70 -6.74
C PHE A 219 -11.76 4.47 -5.48
N THR A 220 -10.53 3.98 -5.63
CA THR A 220 -9.63 3.73 -4.51
C THR A 220 -9.39 5.00 -3.71
N LEU A 221 -9.15 6.15 -4.36
CA LEU A 221 -8.93 7.42 -3.67
C LEU A 221 -10.09 7.81 -2.76
N ILE A 222 -11.33 7.69 -3.23
CA ILE A 222 -12.51 8.00 -2.42
C ILE A 222 -12.75 6.93 -1.34
N HIS A 223 -12.44 5.66 -1.64
CA HIS A 223 -12.53 4.57 -0.67
C HIS A 223 -11.56 4.77 0.50
N GLU A 224 -10.29 5.08 0.22
CA GLU A 224 -9.30 5.38 1.26
C GLU A 224 -9.65 6.65 2.04
N LEU A 225 -10.23 7.66 1.38
CA LEU A 225 -10.77 8.83 2.09
C LEU A 225 -11.89 8.44 3.06
N ALA A 226 -12.76 7.48 2.70
CA ALA A 226 -13.78 6.98 3.63
C ALA A 226 -13.15 6.28 4.86
N HIS A 227 -12.01 5.59 4.71
CA HIS A 227 -11.27 5.05 5.85
C HIS A 227 -10.72 6.13 6.79
N LEU A 228 -10.25 7.26 6.25
CA LEU A 228 -9.88 8.42 7.07
C LEU A 228 -11.07 8.97 7.85
N TRP A 229 -12.27 9.02 7.24
CA TRP A 229 -13.50 9.40 7.94
C TRP A 229 -13.85 8.46 9.10
N LEU A 230 -13.47 7.18 9.02
CA LEU A 230 -13.56 6.23 10.13
C LEU A 230 -12.38 6.33 11.12
N GLY A 231 -11.37 7.16 10.84
CA GLY A 231 -10.16 7.28 11.66
C GLY A 231 -9.32 6.00 11.67
N SER A 232 -9.37 5.22 10.59
CA SER A 232 -8.77 3.88 10.53
C SER A 232 -7.61 3.83 9.54
N SER A 233 -6.42 3.45 10.02
CA SER A 233 -5.33 3.01 9.14
C SER A 233 -5.62 1.61 8.65
N VAL A 234 -5.54 1.38 7.35
CA VAL A 234 -5.90 0.08 6.76
C VAL A 234 -5.18 -0.14 5.44
N LEU A 235 -4.77 -1.39 5.19
CA LEU A 235 -4.41 -1.87 3.86
C LEU A 235 -5.62 -2.55 3.22
N SER A 236 -6.14 -1.94 2.16
CA SER A 236 -7.37 -2.38 1.49
C SER A 236 -7.11 -3.47 0.45
N ASP A 237 -8.11 -4.30 0.20
CA ASP A 237 -8.06 -5.40 -0.76
C ASP A 237 -8.02 -4.88 -2.22
N ALA A 238 -7.26 -5.56 -3.08
CA ALA A 238 -7.32 -5.32 -4.53
C ALA A 238 -8.68 -5.67 -5.15
N THR A 239 -9.41 -6.63 -4.57
CA THR A 239 -10.70 -7.12 -5.07
C THR A 239 -11.91 -6.44 -4.43
N MET A 240 -11.96 -5.12 -4.61
CA MET A 240 -12.99 -4.19 -4.16
C MET A 240 -14.46 -4.59 -4.46
N ALA A 241 -14.71 -5.48 -5.43
CA ALA A 241 -16.02 -5.56 -6.08
C ALA A 241 -16.93 -6.72 -5.66
N ARG A 242 -16.50 -7.75 -4.90
CA ARG A 242 -17.36 -8.95 -4.79
C ARG A 242 -17.64 -9.57 -3.43
N LYS A 243 -16.77 -9.50 -2.42
CA LYS A 243 -17.06 -10.07 -1.09
C LYS A 243 -16.23 -9.44 0.04
N ALA A 244 -16.39 -8.14 0.27
CA ALA A 244 -15.93 -7.54 1.52
C ALA A 244 -16.67 -8.21 2.69
N HIS A 245 -16.03 -9.12 3.42
CA HIS A 245 -16.66 -9.79 4.58
C HIS A 245 -16.65 -8.91 5.84
N GLN A 246 -15.95 -7.78 5.78
CA GLN A 246 -15.78 -6.88 6.91
C GLN A 246 -16.73 -5.69 6.82
N PRO A 247 -17.49 -5.36 7.90
CA PRO A 247 -18.41 -4.23 7.91
C PRO A 247 -17.77 -2.89 7.52
N MET A 248 -16.49 -2.70 7.86
CA MET A 248 -15.71 -1.52 7.52
C MET A 248 -15.56 -1.36 6.00
N GLU A 249 -15.00 -2.38 5.34
CA GLU A 249 -14.83 -2.42 3.88
C GLU A 249 -16.16 -2.25 3.13
N GLN A 250 -17.23 -2.87 3.61
CA GLN A 250 -18.56 -2.70 3.02
C GLN A 250 -19.04 -1.25 3.12
N TRP A 251 -18.85 -0.63 4.28
CA TRP A 251 -19.24 0.76 4.50
C TRP A 251 -18.41 1.72 3.63
N CYS A 252 -17.08 1.56 3.57
CA CYS A 252 -16.20 2.39 2.74
C CYS A 252 -16.54 2.24 1.25
N ASN A 253 -16.81 1.02 0.78
CA ASN A 253 -17.26 0.77 -0.59
C ASN A 253 -18.60 1.46 -0.91
N GLN A 254 -19.57 1.39 0.01
CA GLN A 254 -20.86 2.04 -0.16
C GLN A 254 -20.73 3.56 -0.16
N VAL A 255 -19.91 4.13 0.73
CA VAL A 255 -19.62 5.57 0.76
C VAL A 255 -18.94 6.01 -0.52
N ALA A 256 -17.91 5.30 -0.99
CA ALA A 256 -17.21 5.65 -2.22
C ALA A 256 -18.12 5.59 -3.46
N ALA A 257 -18.93 4.53 -3.57
CA ALA A 257 -19.92 4.40 -4.63
C ALA A 257 -20.94 5.54 -4.58
N GLU A 258 -21.49 5.86 -3.40
CA GLU A 258 -22.45 6.94 -3.22
C GLU A 258 -21.82 8.30 -3.54
N VAL A 259 -20.58 8.60 -3.11
CA VAL A 259 -19.85 9.84 -3.42
C VAL A 259 -19.76 10.05 -4.93
N LEU A 260 -19.31 9.03 -5.66
CA LEU A 260 -19.05 9.09 -7.09
C LEU A 260 -20.34 9.09 -7.92
N VAL A 261 -21.28 8.21 -7.58
CA VAL A 261 -22.57 8.01 -8.27
C VAL A 261 -23.72 8.04 -7.25
N PRO A 262 -24.26 9.23 -6.94
CA PRO A 262 -25.32 9.39 -5.95
C PRO A 262 -26.59 8.65 -6.36
N ILE A 263 -27.20 7.92 -5.43
CA ILE A 263 -28.48 7.21 -5.68
C ILE A 263 -29.57 8.14 -6.23
N LYS A 264 -29.57 9.43 -5.82
CA LYS A 264 -30.52 10.44 -6.29
C LYS A 264 -30.42 10.75 -7.79
N ASP A 265 -29.27 10.51 -8.41
CA ASP A 265 -29.04 10.76 -9.83
C ASP A 265 -29.42 9.55 -10.71
N LEU A 266 -29.71 8.39 -10.10
CA LEU A 266 -30.11 7.15 -10.77
C LEU A 266 -31.65 6.97 -10.86
N ARG A 267 -32.42 7.96 -10.41
CA ARG A 267 -33.90 7.93 -10.36
C ARG A 267 -34.53 8.83 -11.41
#